data_AF-A0A519UHE0-F1
#
_entry.id   AF-A0A519UHE0-F1
#
_cell.length_a   1.000
_cell.length_b   1.000
_cell.length_c   1.000
_cell.angle_alpha   90.00
_cell.angle_beta   90.00
_cell.angle_gamma   90.00
#
_symmetry.space_group_name_H-M   'P 1'
#
loop_
_entity.id
_entity.type
_entity.pdbx_description
1 polymer ?
#
loop_
_entity_poly.entity_id
_entity_poly.type
_entity_poly.pdbx_seq_one_letter_code
_entity_poly.pdbx_strand_id
1 'polypeptide(L)' 'MCFLNGAEFLAEALASVHAQTWTNWELLLVDDGSTDDSVAIAQQATAAYADRVHILTHPGHSN' A
#
# COMPACT_ATOMS: atom_id res chain seq x y z
N MET A 1 -3.80 -0.37 -5.86
CA MET A 1 -3.03 -1.63 -5.76
C MET A 1 -3.67 -2.46 -4.66
N CYS A 2 -4.29 -3.57 -5.01
CA CYS A 2 -4.70 -4.58 -4.03
C CYS A 2 -3.49 -5.46 -3.68
N PHE A 3 -3.42 -5.93 -2.44
CA PHE A 3 -2.38 -6.85 -1.99
C PHE A 3 -2.93 -7.85 -0.98
N LEU A 4 -2.35 -9.05 -0.98
CA LEU A 4 -2.60 -10.12 -0.01
C LEU A 4 -1.27 -10.78 0.33
N ASN A 5 -0.87 -10.73 1.59
CA ASN A 5 0.39 -11.30 2.07
C ASN A 5 1.62 -10.91 1.23
N GLY A 6 1.72 -9.62 0.91
CA GLY A 6 2.68 -9.08 -0.06
C GLY A 6 3.97 -8.55 0.55
N ALA A 7 4.33 -8.89 1.80
CA ALA A 7 5.39 -8.20 2.54
C ALA A 7 6.74 -8.19 1.81
N GLU A 8 7.05 -9.25 1.06
CA GLU A 8 8.30 -9.39 0.31
C GLU A 8 8.46 -8.34 -0.81
N PHE A 9 7.38 -7.98 -1.50
CA PHE A 9 7.44 -7.16 -2.72
C PHE A 9 6.80 -5.79 -2.58
N LEU A 10 5.96 -5.58 -1.56
CA LEU A 10 5.18 -4.35 -1.43
C LEU A 10 6.09 -3.11 -1.31
N ALA A 11 7.19 -3.22 -0.57
CA ALA A 11 8.15 -2.12 -0.42
C ALA A 11 8.84 -1.75 -1.75
N GLU A 12 9.25 -2.74 -2.54
CA GLU A 12 9.87 -2.52 -3.85
C GLU A 12 8.86 -1.92 -4.85
N ALA A 13 7.62 -2.42 -4.85
CA ALA A 13 6.56 -1.91 -5.69
C ALA A 13 6.24 -0.44 -5.38
N LEU A 14 6.19 -0.07 -4.09
CA LEU A 14 6.02 1.32 -3.65
C LEU A 14 7.18 2.21 -4.11
N ALA A 15 8.42 1.73 -3.97
CA ALA A 15 9.60 2.46 -4.46
C ALA A 15 9.55 2.69 -5.98
N SER A 16 9.07 1.69 -6.73
CA SER A 16 8.89 1.79 -8.18
C SER A 16 7.84 2.83 -8.59
N VAL A 17 6.71 2.92 -7.89
CA VAL A 17 5.69 3.96 -8.11
C VAL A 17 6.24 5.35 -7.75
N HIS A 18 7.03 5.45 -6.68
CA HIS A 18 7.63 6.72 -6.27
C HIS A 18 8.71 7.21 -7.24
N ALA A 19 9.43 6.31 -7.92
CA ALA A 19 10.47 6.66 -8.88
C ALA A 19 9.93 7.14 -10.25
N GLN A 20 8.61 7.22 -10.44
CA GLN A 20 8.00 7.64 -11.70
C GLN A 20 8.23 9.13 -11.98
N THR A 21 8.44 9.47 -13.25
CA THR A 21 8.63 10.87 -13.70
C THR A 21 7.31 11.65 -13.80
N TRP A 22 6.18 10.94 -13.97
CA TRP A 22 4.85 11.53 -13.89
C TRP A 22 4.42 11.66 -12.42
N THR A 23 4.15 12.87 -11.96
CA THR A 23 3.93 13.17 -10.53
C THR A 23 2.47 13.41 -10.14
N ASN A 24 1.56 13.44 -11.11
CA ASN A 24 0.14 13.66 -10.88
C ASN A 24 -0.59 12.32 -10.77
N TRP A 25 -0.48 11.69 -9.61
CA TRP A 25 -1.10 10.40 -9.30
C TRP A 25 -1.47 10.32 -7.82
N GLU A 26 -2.38 9.40 -7.54
CA GLU A 26 -2.77 8.95 -6.20
C GLU A 26 -2.69 7.42 -6.17
N LEU A 27 -2.20 6.86 -5.06
CA LEU A 27 -2.05 5.43 -4.86
C LEU A 27 -2.95 4.95 -3.72
N LEU A 28 -3.97 4.18 -4.07
CA LEU A 28 -4.81 3.48 -3.11
C LEU A 28 -4.26 2.07 -2.87
N LEU A 29 -3.82 1.78 -1.65
CA LEU A 29 -3.43 0.45 -1.18
C LEU A 29 -4.65 -0.22 -0.58
N VAL A 30 -5.07 -1.37 -1.12
CA VAL A 30 -6.25 -2.11 -0.65
C VAL A 30 -5.78 -3.42 -0.06
N ASP A 31 -5.95 -3.58 1.24
CA ASP A 31 -5.66 -4.85 1.91
C ASP A 31 -6.82 -5.84 1.71
N ASP A 32 -6.48 -7.04 1.24
CA ASP A 32 -7.41 -8.12 0.92
C ASP A 32 -7.53 -9.18 2.05
N GLY A 33 -7.20 -8.78 3.28
CA GLY A 33 -7.18 -9.66 4.45
C GLY A 33 -5.80 -10.28 4.72
N SER A 34 -4.73 -9.50 4.59
CA SER A 34 -3.37 -9.97 4.83
C SER A 34 -3.15 -10.30 6.32
N THR A 35 -2.31 -11.31 6.54
CA THR A 35 -1.94 -11.81 7.88
C THR A 35 -0.44 -11.67 8.17
N ASP A 36 0.32 -11.20 7.18
CA ASP A 36 1.75 -10.90 7.29
C ASP A 36 2.00 -9.41 7.54
N ASP A 37 3.27 -8.99 7.45
CA ASP A 37 3.70 -7.62 7.68
C ASP A 37 3.32 -6.64 6.55
N SER A 38 2.61 -7.07 5.50
CA SER A 38 2.28 -6.20 4.36
C SER A 38 1.38 -5.02 4.75
N VAL A 39 0.47 -5.20 5.71
CA VAL A 39 -0.35 -4.11 6.25
C VAL A 39 0.51 -3.06 6.96
N ALA A 40 1.51 -3.50 7.73
CA ALA A 40 2.43 -2.58 8.41
C ALA A 40 3.27 -1.78 7.40
N ILE A 41 3.75 -2.42 6.34
CA ILE A 41 4.46 -1.75 5.24
C ILE A 41 3.54 -0.72 4.54
N ALA A 42 2.29 -1.08 4.26
CA ALA A 42 1.32 -0.16 3.67
C ALA A 42 1.04 1.05 4.57
N GLN A 43 0.90 0.84 5.88
CA GLN A 43 0.70 1.92 6.86
C GLN A 43 1.90 2.87 6.93
N GLN A 44 3.13 2.33 6.90
CA GLN A 44 4.35 3.15 6.84
C GLN A 44 4.39 4.00 5.58
N ALA A 45 3.98 3.45 4.44
CA ALA A 45 3.91 4.18 3.18
C ALA A 45 2.88 5.32 3.22
N THR A 46 1.70 5.07 3.76
CA THR A 46 0.68 6.10 3.98
C THR A 46 1.15 7.19 4.94
N ALA A 47 1.92 6.86 5.98
CA ALA A 47 2.48 7.86 6.89
C ALA A 47 3.56 8.73 6.22
N ALA A 48 4.40 8.14 5.37
CA ALA A 48 5.45 8.85 4.64
C ALA A 48 4.92 9.76 3.53
N TYR A 49 3.79 9.39 2.91
CA TYR A 49 3.23 10.06 1.73
C TYR A 49 1.73 10.32 1.88
N ALA A 50 1.34 10.93 3.00
CA ALA A 50 -0.06 11.10 3.40
C ALA A 50 -0.91 11.93 2.41
N ASP A 51 -0.28 12.70 1.53
CA ASP A 51 -0.91 13.50 0.49
C ASP A 51 -1.27 12.70 -0.78
N ARG A 52 -0.70 11.51 -0.96
CA ARG A 52 -0.81 10.74 -2.22
C ARG A 52 -1.05 9.24 -2.05
N VAL A 53 -0.77 8.68 -0.87
CA VAL A 53 -0.86 7.25 -0.61
C VAL A 53 -1.87 7.00 0.49
N HIS A 54 -2.95 6.29 0.17
CA HIS A 54 -4.01 5.98 1.13
C HIS A 54 -4.19 4.49 1.24
N ILE A 55 -4.37 3.99 2.47
CA ILE A 55 -4.71 2.60 2.73
C ILE A 55 -6.22 2.47 2.95
N LEU A 56 -6.80 1.47 2.29
CA LEU A 56 -8.19 1.05 2.43
C LEU A 56 -8.17 -0.37 2.97
N THR A 57 -8.82 -0.56 4.13
CA THR A 57 -8.99 -1.86 4.75
C THR A 57 -10.47 -2.19 4.83
N HIS A 58 -10.85 -3.41 4.51
CA HIS A 58 -12.24 -3.85 4.69
C HIS A 58 -12.58 -3.90 6.19
N PRO A 59 -13.78 -3.41 6.60
CA PRO A 59 -14.21 -3.51 7.99
C PRO A 59 -14.25 -4.98 8.43
N GLY A 60 -13.38 -5.36 9.37
CA GLY A 60 -13.23 -6.73 9.86
C GLY A 60 -12.18 -7.59 9.16
N HIS A 61 -11.37 -7.06 8.21
CA HIS A 61 -10.41 -7.83 7.40
C HIS A 61 -11.04 -9.06 6.72
N SER A 62 -12.33 -9.00 6.39
CA SER A 62 -13.04 -10.03 5.62
C SER A 62 -13.46 -9.43 4.29
N ASN A 63 -13.14 -10.13 3.21
CA ASN A 63 -13.82 -9.97 1.92
C ASN A 63 -15.26 -10.49 2.00
#